data_AF-A0A9W8F4Z1-F1
#
_entry.id   AF-A0A9W8F4Z1-F1
#
_cell.length_a   1.000
_cell.length_b   1.000
_cell.length_c   1.000
_cell.angle_alpha   90.00
_cell.angle_beta   90.00
_cell.angle_gamma   90.00
#
_symmetry.space_group_name_H-M   'P 1'
#
loop_
_entity.id
_entity.type
_entity.pdbx_description
1 polymer ?
#
loop_
_entity_poly.entity_id
_entity_poly.type
_entity_poly.pdbx_seq_one_letter_code
_entity_poly.pdbx_strand_id
1 'polypeptide(L)'
;MDSMVSYIKDNKLDGIDIDWEYPGRMGNTCNIIDEKNDTPNFLKFLKDLRAALDTAFTGKKKLITMAVRVEPFDVNGAPSTDVAAFAKVVDFANIMQYDINGAWGELTGPNAPFNFEEGKGMQASFVSAIDAWTGAGWPAKKLTAGIGFYGRSTTAVGDMTKDLKNQYQEQLKEVPLGDKEDAPWTDSCAGTTSNSGVWQWKNLRGQGVLTSPKNAAKPWVRQWDDVSKTPWLFNPTTKQFISYDDPQSIKVKMDYAASKGLAGAMVWSIEMDYNGELLKVVKNWKSSNSSLSNDGNGLNKGEPGNKKPGNKKPTEENPDNEENPDSEENPDDEENPDDEETPDNEENPDSEENPDDEENPDDEENPDDEENPDDEENPDDEENPDNEENPDDEDLEPENEPPNNPEFVKPVANKACDTNGKLECADTTGTTAAYMTCVNDKWVEMKCGEGTACLRTGGSIACGWPKNN
;
A
#
# COMPACT_ATOMS: atom_id res chain seq x y z
N MET A 1 3.64 23.46 -10.00
CA MET A 1 4.97 23.75 -9.44
C MET A 1 4.88 24.78 -8.34
N ASP A 2 4.35 25.97 -8.64
CA ASP A 2 4.24 27.08 -7.69
C ASP A 2 3.51 26.70 -6.40
N SER A 3 2.42 25.93 -6.49
CA SER A 3 1.71 25.42 -5.30
C SER A 3 2.61 24.60 -4.37
N MET A 4 3.40 23.67 -4.91
CA MET A 4 4.34 22.84 -4.13
C MET A 4 5.46 23.70 -3.52
N VAL A 5 6.00 24.64 -4.29
CA VAL A 5 7.05 25.56 -3.80
C VAL A 5 6.53 26.41 -2.64
N SER A 6 5.36 27.02 -2.80
CA SER A 6 4.72 27.83 -1.75
C SER A 6 4.42 26.97 -0.53
N TYR A 7 3.86 25.76 -0.70
CA TYR A 7 3.55 24.88 0.42
C TYR A 7 4.80 24.50 1.23
N ILE A 8 5.90 24.15 0.55
CA ILE A 8 7.19 23.85 1.20
C ILE A 8 7.72 25.09 1.95
N LYS A 9 7.56 26.28 1.36
CA LYS A 9 8.02 27.53 1.96
C LYS A 9 7.21 27.90 3.20
N ASP A 10 5.89 27.90 3.08
CA ASP A 10 4.95 28.36 4.12
C ASP A 10 4.99 27.42 5.33
N ASN A 11 5.13 26.11 5.09
CA ASN A 11 5.23 25.10 6.14
C ASN A 11 6.69 24.78 6.55
N LYS A 12 7.68 25.49 6.00
CA LYS A 12 9.11 25.32 6.30
C LYS A 12 9.61 23.87 6.14
N LEU A 13 9.06 23.13 5.19
CA LEU A 13 9.37 21.71 4.98
C LEU A 13 10.76 21.51 4.37
N ASP A 14 11.36 20.34 4.58
CA ASP A 14 12.68 20.00 4.05
C ASP A 14 12.65 19.55 2.57
N GLY A 15 11.47 19.26 2.03
CA GLY A 15 11.32 18.79 0.67
C GLY A 15 9.92 18.28 0.38
N ILE A 16 9.84 17.38 -0.59
CA ILE A 16 8.60 16.74 -1.04
C ILE A 16 8.89 15.30 -1.43
N ASP A 17 7.99 14.39 -1.07
CA ASP A 17 7.96 13.02 -1.57
C ASP A 17 6.86 12.89 -2.62
N ILE A 18 7.15 12.19 -3.72
CA ILE A 18 6.19 11.92 -4.79
C ILE A 18 5.87 10.44 -4.82
N ASP A 19 4.64 10.10 -4.43
CA ASP A 19 4.10 8.75 -4.44
C ASP A 19 3.00 8.62 -5.51
N TRP A 20 3.43 8.42 -6.76
CA TRP A 20 2.49 8.16 -7.86
C TRP A 20 2.39 6.65 -8.05
N GLU A 21 1.19 6.11 -7.83
CA GLU A 21 0.86 4.70 -8.01
C GLU A 21 -0.11 4.46 -9.20
N TYR A 22 0.37 4.19 -10.42
CA TYR A 22 1.76 4.12 -10.87
C TYR A 22 1.94 4.73 -12.27
N PRO A 23 3.10 5.33 -12.60
CA PRO A 23 3.37 5.79 -13.96
C PRO A 23 3.35 4.64 -14.97
N GLY A 24 2.52 4.78 -16.02
CA GLY A 24 2.48 3.88 -17.17
C GLY A 24 1.79 2.55 -16.92
N ARG A 25 1.13 2.37 -15.76
CA ARG A 25 0.41 1.13 -15.42
C ARG A 25 -0.71 1.35 -14.42
N MET A 26 -1.59 0.36 -14.30
CA MET A 26 -2.73 0.42 -13.39
C MET A 26 -2.27 0.35 -11.94
N GLY A 27 -2.75 1.29 -11.13
CA GLY A 27 -2.80 1.20 -9.68
C GLY A 27 -4.22 0.78 -9.29
N ASN A 28 -5.05 1.75 -8.90
CA ASN A 28 -6.48 1.52 -8.66
C ASN A 28 -7.25 1.42 -9.99
N THR A 29 -8.39 0.72 -9.96
CA THR A 29 -9.16 0.32 -11.15
C THR A 29 -9.74 1.47 -11.99
N CYS A 30 -9.85 2.67 -11.42
CA CYS A 30 -10.32 3.87 -12.11
C CYS A 30 -9.20 4.83 -12.53
N ASN A 31 -7.94 4.45 -12.31
CA ASN A 31 -6.82 5.28 -12.77
C ASN A 31 -6.83 5.37 -14.30
N ILE A 32 -6.64 6.60 -14.80
CA ILE A 32 -6.35 6.82 -16.21
C ILE A 32 -4.87 6.59 -16.41
N ILE A 33 -4.53 5.74 -17.38
CA ILE A 33 -3.14 5.39 -17.71
C ILE A 33 -2.86 5.86 -19.13
N ASP A 34 -1.70 6.49 -19.32
CA ASP A 34 -1.10 6.67 -20.63
C ASP A 34 0.23 5.91 -20.66
N GLU A 35 0.18 4.64 -21.09
CA GLU A 35 1.32 3.72 -21.09
C GLU A 35 2.55 4.27 -21.85
N LYS A 36 2.31 5.19 -22.79
CA LYS A 36 3.36 5.82 -23.58
C LYS A 36 3.89 7.09 -22.92
N ASN A 37 3.01 7.90 -22.33
CA ASN A 37 3.35 9.27 -21.95
C ASN A 37 3.50 9.49 -20.44
N ASP A 38 2.94 8.66 -19.57
CA ASP A 38 3.02 8.86 -18.11
C ASP A 38 4.46 8.92 -17.62
N THR A 39 5.25 7.88 -17.88
CA THR A 39 6.66 7.81 -17.46
C THR A 39 7.53 8.95 -18.01
N PRO A 40 7.53 9.27 -19.33
CA PRO A 40 8.33 10.41 -19.83
C PRO A 40 7.81 11.77 -19.32
N ASN A 41 6.49 11.94 -19.16
CA ASN A 41 5.93 13.16 -18.56
C ASN A 41 6.31 13.27 -17.09
N PHE A 42 6.38 12.16 -16.37
CA PHE A 42 6.79 12.15 -14.98
C PHE A 42 8.24 12.59 -14.82
N LEU A 43 9.15 12.09 -15.68
CA LEU A 43 10.53 12.56 -15.70
C LEU A 43 10.62 14.06 -16.00
N LYS A 44 9.80 14.56 -16.93
CA LYS A 44 9.72 15.99 -17.23
C LYS A 44 9.26 16.78 -16.00
N PHE A 45 8.20 16.34 -15.35
CA PHE A 45 7.68 16.92 -14.11
C PHE A 45 8.77 17.01 -13.02
N LEU A 46 9.52 15.94 -12.79
CA LEU A 46 10.58 15.91 -11.78
C LEU A 46 11.75 16.85 -12.11
N LYS A 47 12.10 16.98 -13.40
CA LYS A 47 13.10 17.97 -13.86
C LYS A 47 12.63 19.40 -13.59
N ASP A 48 11.38 19.70 -13.94
CA ASP A 48 10.79 21.02 -13.72
C ASP A 48 10.66 21.33 -12.22
N LEU A 49 10.29 20.34 -11.41
CA LEU A 49 10.23 20.45 -9.94
C LEU A 49 11.61 20.72 -9.32
N ARG A 50 12.64 19.97 -9.73
CA ARG A 50 14.02 20.20 -9.27
C ARG A 50 14.48 21.61 -9.56
N ALA A 51 14.27 22.08 -10.80
CA ALA A 51 14.64 23.45 -11.20
C ALA A 51 13.87 24.52 -10.41
N ALA A 52 12.57 24.32 -10.18
CA ALA A 52 11.75 25.24 -9.39
C ALA A 52 12.23 25.32 -7.93
N LEU A 53 12.51 24.17 -7.30
CA LEU A 53 13.03 24.13 -5.93
C LEU A 53 14.44 24.74 -5.82
N ASP A 54 15.33 24.47 -6.77
CA ASP A 54 16.67 25.08 -6.78
C ASP A 54 16.62 26.60 -6.93
N THR A 55 15.67 27.10 -7.73
CA THR A 55 15.47 28.54 -7.92
C THR A 55 14.89 29.20 -6.67
N ALA A 56 13.88 28.58 -6.06
CA ALA A 56 13.18 29.14 -4.90
C ALA A 56 13.99 29.05 -3.59
N PHE A 57 14.89 28.07 -3.47
CA PHE A 57 15.62 27.76 -2.24
C PHE A 57 17.14 27.74 -2.46
N THR A 58 17.77 28.91 -2.48
CA THR A 58 19.21 29.07 -2.75
C THR A 58 20.14 28.73 -1.58
N GLY A 59 19.63 28.71 -0.34
CA GLY A 59 20.44 28.49 0.88
C GLY A 59 20.50 27.04 1.38
N LYS A 60 19.46 26.25 1.14
CA LYS A 60 19.39 24.83 1.53
C LYS A 60 18.66 24.06 0.43
N LYS A 61 19.34 23.07 -0.14
CA LYS A 61 18.72 22.17 -1.12
C LYS A 61 17.53 21.45 -0.47
N LYS A 62 16.36 21.59 -1.09
CA LYS A 62 15.15 20.83 -0.72
C LYS A 62 15.20 19.42 -1.30
N LEU A 63 14.77 18.44 -0.52
CA LEU A 63 14.70 17.05 -0.95
C LEU A 63 13.58 16.86 -1.99
N ILE A 64 13.86 16.03 -2.99
CA ILE A 64 12.83 15.35 -3.77
C ILE A 64 13.04 13.87 -3.54
N THR A 65 12.04 13.20 -2.97
CA THR A 65 12.05 11.75 -2.76
C THR A 65 10.85 11.12 -3.46
N MET A 66 10.84 9.80 -3.53
CA MET A 66 9.74 9.06 -4.15
C MET A 66 9.48 7.77 -3.41
N ALA A 67 8.23 7.36 -3.29
CA ALA A 67 7.89 5.95 -3.12
C ALA A 67 7.71 5.31 -4.51
N VAL A 68 8.24 4.09 -4.67
CA VAL A 68 8.24 3.38 -5.95
C VAL A 68 7.92 1.90 -5.77
N ARG A 69 7.27 1.32 -6.77
CA ARG A 69 6.94 -0.11 -6.82
C ARG A 69 8.19 -1.01 -6.80
N VAL A 70 7.99 -2.30 -6.54
CA VAL A 70 8.99 -3.38 -6.67
C VAL A 70 9.60 -3.58 -8.06
N GLU A 71 9.13 -2.90 -9.10
CA GLU A 71 9.75 -2.87 -10.42
C GLU A 71 9.85 -1.42 -10.92
N PRO A 72 10.81 -1.10 -11.82
CA PRO A 72 10.91 0.20 -12.48
C PRO A 72 9.60 0.66 -13.15
N PHE A 73 9.50 1.96 -13.42
CA PHE A 73 8.34 2.55 -14.10
C PHE A 73 8.05 1.86 -15.43
N ASP A 74 6.77 1.71 -15.78
CA ASP A 74 6.37 1.02 -17.00
C ASP A 74 6.43 1.99 -18.20
N VAL A 75 6.91 1.49 -19.34
CA VAL A 75 6.90 2.19 -20.63
C VAL A 75 6.40 1.20 -21.68
N ASN A 76 5.26 1.51 -22.30
CA ASN A 76 4.59 0.63 -23.27
C ASN A 76 4.31 -0.78 -22.69
N GLY A 77 3.76 -0.84 -21.48
CA GLY A 77 3.29 -2.08 -20.84
C GLY A 77 4.39 -2.99 -20.26
N ALA A 78 5.64 -2.51 -20.14
CA ALA A 78 6.73 -3.26 -19.52
C ALA A 78 7.61 -2.35 -18.65
N PRO A 79 8.21 -2.88 -17.56
CA PRO A 79 9.16 -2.12 -16.74
C PRO A 79 10.34 -1.59 -17.56
N SER A 80 10.68 -0.32 -17.36
CA SER A 80 11.80 0.33 -18.04
C SER A 80 13.15 -0.29 -17.64
N THR A 81 14.04 -0.43 -18.62
CA THR A 81 15.43 -0.86 -18.42
C THR A 81 16.40 0.31 -18.25
N ASP A 82 15.93 1.55 -18.32
CA ASP A 82 16.72 2.75 -18.04
C ASP A 82 15.86 3.78 -17.28
N VAL A 83 16.25 4.01 -16.03
CA VAL A 83 15.69 5.05 -15.16
C VAL A 83 16.77 6.00 -14.63
N ALA A 84 17.99 5.95 -15.18
CA ALA A 84 19.13 6.71 -14.68
C ALA A 84 18.88 8.23 -14.72
N ALA A 85 18.03 8.71 -15.64
CA ALA A 85 17.63 10.10 -15.72
C ALA A 85 16.80 10.58 -14.52
N PHE A 86 15.97 9.70 -13.92
CA PHE A 86 15.19 10.02 -12.72
C PHE A 86 16.12 10.19 -11.51
N ALA A 87 17.06 9.26 -11.33
CA ALA A 87 18.03 9.29 -10.22
C ALA A 87 18.95 10.53 -10.21
N LYS A 88 19.02 11.29 -11.31
CA LYS A 88 19.77 12.56 -11.39
C LYS A 88 19.01 13.74 -10.77
N VAL A 89 17.67 13.70 -10.76
CA VAL A 89 16.82 14.82 -10.31
C VAL A 89 16.14 14.55 -8.97
N VAL A 90 16.17 13.30 -8.50
CA VAL A 90 15.66 12.85 -7.20
C VAL A 90 16.82 12.56 -6.25
N ASP A 91 16.62 12.81 -4.96
CA ASP A 91 17.61 12.56 -3.91
C ASP A 91 17.71 11.06 -3.59
N PHE A 92 16.59 10.40 -3.30
CA PHE A 92 16.48 8.94 -3.20
C PHE A 92 15.04 8.46 -3.45
N ALA A 93 14.88 7.17 -3.74
CA ALA A 93 13.58 6.51 -3.83
C ALA A 93 13.45 5.39 -2.78
N ASN A 94 12.24 5.22 -2.27
CA ASN A 94 11.84 4.21 -1.30
C ASN A 94 11.09 3.10 -2.04
N ILE A 95 11.67 1.90 -2.10
CA ILE A 95 11.03 0.79 -2.81
C ILE A 95 9.98 0.15 -1.90
N MET A 96 8.71 0.18 -2.28
CA MET A 96 7.59 -0.43 -1.55
C MET A 96 7.63 -1.96 -1.68
N GLN A 97 8.53 -2.62 -0.95
CA GLN A 97 8.80 -4.07 -1.02
C GLN A 97 7.83 -4.91 -0.18
N TYR A 98 6.57 -4.48 -0.17
CA TYR A 98 5.42 -5.08 0.49
C TYR A 98 4.23 -5.02 -0.49
N ASP A 99 3.08 -5.58 -0.13
CA ASP A 99 1.92 -5.69 -1.02
C ASP A 99 2.22 -6.44 -2.31
N ILE A 100 3.10 -7.44 -2.24
CA ILE A 100 3.48 -8.27 -3.38
C ILE A 100 2.42 -9.36 -3.62
N ASN A 101 1.91 -9.97 -2.55
CA ASN A 101 0.79 -10.91 -2.60
C ASN A 101 -0.29 -10.50 -1.59
N GLY A 102 -1.55 -10.80 -1.93
CA GLY A 102 -2.73 -10.47 -1.13
C GLY A 102 -4.00 -11.05 -1.75
N ALA A 103 -5.16 -10.58 -1.30
CA ALA A 103 -6.47 -11.10 -1.73
C ALA A 103 -6.77 -10.89 -3.23
N TRP A 104 -6.06 -9.98 -3.89
CA TRP A 104 -6.13 -9.78 -5.33
C TRP A 104 -5.58 -10.96 -6.15
N GLY A 105 -4.75 -11.82 -5.54
CA GLY A 105 -4.19 -13.01 -6.19
C GLY A 105 -5.15 -14.22 -6.23
N GLU A 106 -4.74 -15.27 -6.94
CA GLU A 106 -5.43 -16.57 -6.94
C GLU A 106 -4.99 -17.48 -5.78
N LEU A 107 -3.78 -17.25 -5.27
CA LEU A 107 -3.17 -18.06 -4.22
C LEU A 107 -2.86 -17.21 -3.00
N THR A 108 -2.93 -17.81 -1.82
CA THR A 108 -2.26 -17.31 -0.62
C THR A 108 -0.77 -17.18 -0.89
N GLY A 109 -0.09 -16.29 -0.18
CA GLY A 109 1.35 -16.10 -0.37
C GLY A 109 1.92 -14.99 0.51
N PRO A 110 3.24 -14.79 0.47
CA PRO A 110 3.91 -13.86 1.35
C PRO A 110 3.60 -12.41 0.98
N ASN A 111 3.23 -11.56 1.94
CA ASN A 111 2.96 -10.12 1.69
C ASN A 111 4.22 -9.41 1.15
N ALA A 112 5.35 -9.66 1.81
CA ALA A 112 6.63 -9.01 1.55
C ALA A 112 7.76 -10.07 1.44
N PRO A 113 7.77 -10.95 0.43
CA PRO A 113 8.79 -12.00 0.30
C PRO A 113 10.21 -11.41 0.20
N PHE A 114 11.16 -11.96 0.96
CA PHE A 114 12.59 -11.76 0.71
C PHE A 114 12.98 -12.26 -0.68
N ASN A 115 12.55 -13.47 -1.02
CA ASN A 115 12.65 -14.09 -2.34
C ASN A 115 11.33 -14.81 -2.69
N PHE A 116 11.09 -15.13 -3.96
CA PHE A 116 9.87 -15.81 -4.41
C PHE A 116 10.14 -17.26 -4.83
N GLU A 117 9.08 -18.08 -4.80
CA GLU A 117 9.08 -19.40 -5.41
C GLU A 117 8.64 -19.31 -6.89
N GLU A 118 9.41 -19.93 -7.77
CA GLU A 118 9.15 -19.91 -9.21
C GLU A 118 7.76 -20.47 -9.53
N GLY A 119 6.98 -19.72 -10.31
CA GLY A 119 5.63 -20.12 -10.73
C GLY A 119 4.55 -20.02 -9.64
N LYS A 120 4.87 -19.47 -8.45
CA LYS A 120 3.91 -19.25 -7.36
C LYS A 120 3.78 -17.78 -6.98
N GLY A 121 2.54 -17.29 -6.91
CA GLY A 121 2.26 -15.88 -6.60
C GLY A 121 2.94 -14.91 -7.58
N MET A 122 3.07 -13.65 -7.19
CA MET A 122 3.82 -12.68 -7.99
C MET A 122 5.31 -13.04 -8.01
N GLN A 123 5.92 -13.03 -9.19
CA GLN A 123 7.36 -13.29 -9.40
C GLN A 123 8.20 -12.03 -9.09
N ALA A 124 7.97 -11.46 -7.92
CA ALA A 124 8.67 -10.28 -7.40
C ALA A 124 8.94 -10.48 -5.91
N SER A 125 9.97 -9.80 -5.41
CA SER A 125 10.44 -9.93 -4.04
C SER A 125 11.27 -8.72 -3.62
N PHE A 126 11.61 -8.67 -2.34
CA PHE A 126 12.57 -7.73 -1.79
C PHE A 126 13.89 -7.75 -2.58
N VAL A 127 14.44 -8.94 -2.82
CA VAL A 127 15.70 -9.12 -3.56
C VAL A 127 15.57 -8.67 -5.01
N SER A 128 14.57 -9.19 -5.73
CA SER A 128 14.42 -8.91 -7.16
C SER A 128 14.11 -7.44 -7.43
N ALA A 129 13.42 -6.75 -6.52
CA ALA A 129 13.16 -5.32 -6.65
C ALA A 129 14.44 -4.47 -6.62
N ILE A 130 15.36 -4.76 -5.69
CA ILE A 130 16.65 -4.08 -5.62
C ILE A 130 17.44 -4.30 -6.92
N ASP A 131 17.48 -5.55 -7.38
CA ASP A 131 18.23 -5.91 -8.59
C ASP A 131 17.59 -5.29 -9.84
N ALA A 132 16.25 -5.19 -9.92
CA ALA A 132 15.54 -4.55 -11.03
C ALA A 132 15.84 -3.03 -11.12
N TRP A 133 15.71 -2.30 -10.01
CA TRP A 133 15.98 -0.86 -9.98
C TRP A 133 17.45 -0.52 -10.22
N THR A 134 18.37 -1.28 -9.62
CA THR A 134 19.81 -1.06 -9.82
C THR A 134 20.25 -1.48 -11.23
N GLY A 135 19.69 -2.57 -11.76
CA GLY A 135 19.89 -3.02 -13.14
C GLY A 135 19.41 -2.01 -14.18
N ALA A 136 18.35 -1.26 -13.87
CA ALA A 136 17.84 -0.15 -14.69
C ALA A 136 18.62 1.18 -14.50
N GLY A 137 19.74 1.16 -13.77
CA GLY A 137 20.66 2.31 -13.64
C GLY A 137 20.39 3.23 -12.46
N TRP A 138 19.52 2.87 -11.50
CA TRP A 138 19.36 3.63 -10.27
C TRP A 138 20.49 3.30 -9.27
N PRO A 139 21.24 4.28 -8.74
CA PRO A 139 22.32 3.99 -7.79
C PRO A 139 21.80 3.39 -6.48
N ALA A 140 22.34 2.26 -6.03
CA ALA A 140 21.93 1.62 -4.76
C ALA A 140 21.95 2.57 -3.56
N LYS A 141 22.98 3.42 -3.45
CA LYS A 141 23.10 4.47 -2.42
C LYS A 141 22.04 5.59 -2.47
N LYS A 142 21.10 5.51 -3.41
CA LYS A 142 19.92 6.38 -3.57
C LYS A 142 18.61 5.56 -3.55
N LEU A 143 18.65 4.33 -3.08
CA LEU A 143 17.49 3.48 -2.84
C LEU A 143 17.41 3.17 -1.35
N THR A 144 16.21 3.18 -0.79
CA THR A 144 15.94 2.66 0.55
C THR A 144 15.10 1.39 0.46
N ALA A 145 15.28 0.52 1.44
CA ALA A 145 14.48 -0.68 1.60
C ALA A 145 13.12 -0.34 2.22
N GLY A 146 12.00 -0.72 1.58
CA GLY A 146 10.67 -0.56 2.18
C GLY A 146 10.30 -1.74 3.07
N ILE A 147 9.87 -1.44 4.29
CA ILE A 147 9.48 -2.45 5.30
C ILE A 147 8.05 -2.16 5.76
N GLY A 148 7.17 -3.14 5.58
CA GLY A 148 5.79 -3.08 6.05
C GLY A 148 5.68 -3.57 7.49
N PHE A 149 5.14 -2.76 8.41
CA PHE A 149 4.85 -3.13 9.80
C PHE A 149 3.47 -3.78 9.95
N TYR A 150 3.03 -4.47 8.90
CA TYR A 150 1.74 -5.13 8.81
C TYR A 150 1.85 -6.38 7.96
N GLY A 151 0.85 -7.24 8.12
CA GLY A 151 0.57 -8.37 7.25
C GLY A 151 -0.70 -8.18 6.45
N ARG A 152 -0.87 -9.05 5.45
CA ARG A 152 -2.11 -9.19 4.70
C ARG A 152 -2.72 -10.55 4.98
N SER A 153 -4.05 -10.55 5.09
CA SER A 153 -4.81 -11.76 5.31
C SER A 153 -5.74 -12.11 4.16
N THR A 154 -5.95 -13.40 3.98
CA THR A 154 -6.86 -14.00 3.00
C THR A 154 -7.52 -15.23 3.60
N THR A 155 -8.54 -15.76 2.95
CA THR A 155 -9.21 -17.00 3.40
C THR A 155 -8.78 -18.14 2.50
N ALA A 156 -8.01 -19.09 3.01
CA ALA A 156 -7.60 -20.26 2.24
C ALA A 156 -8.80 -21.21 2.04
N VAL A 157 -8.89 -21.84 0.86
CA VAL A 157 -9.90 -22.87 0.59
C VAL A 157 -9.57 -24.16 1.35
N GLY A 158 -8.27 -24.49 1.41
CA GLY A 158 -7.76 -25.71 2.04
C GLY A 158 -7.44 -25.56 3.53
N ASP A 159 -7.31 -26.71 4.19
CA ASP A 159 -6.72 -26.77 5.53
C ASP A 159 -5.19 -26.83 5.42
N MET A 160 -4.54 -25.69 5.64
CA MET A 160 -3.08 -25.56 5.53
C MET A 160 -2.33 -26.35 6.61
N THR A 161 -3.00 -26.83 7.66
CA THR A 161 -2.36 -27.68 8.68
C THR A 161 -1.96 -29.06 8.14
N LYS A 162 -2.51 -29.46 6.98
CA LYS A 162 -2.17 -30.73 6.32
C LYS A 162 -0.82 -30.69 5.60
N ASP A 163 -0.34 -29.51 5.23
CA ASP A 163 0.97 -29.29 4.62
C ASP A 163 1.54 -27.95 5.08
N LEU A 164 2.20 -27.97 6.23
CA LEU A 164 2.76 -26.78 6.88
C LEU A 164 3.95 -26.16 6.11
N LYS A 165 4.43 -26.80 5.04
CA LYS A 165 5.50 -26.26 4.20
C LYS A 165 4.95 -25.49 3.00
N ASN A 166 3.66 -25.61 2.71
CA ASN A 166 3.05 -25.00 1.54
C ASN A 166 2.17 -23.79 1.91
N GLN A 167 2.77 -22.61 1.86
CA GLN A 167 2.06 -21.35 2.09
C GLN A 167 1.19 -20.90 0.90
N TYR A 168 1.20 -21.63 -0.22
CA TYR A 168 0.48 -21.28 -1.44
C TYR A 168 -0.71 -22.22 -1.65
N GLN A 169 -1.91 -21.72 -1.38
CA GLN A 169 -3.18 -22.43 -1.52
C GLN A 169 -4.17 -21.55 -2.28
N GLU A 170 -5.13 -22.16 -2.96
CA GLU A 170 -6.30 -21.43 -3.47
C GLU A 170 -6.96 -20.64 -2.34
N GLN A 171 -7.40 -19.42 -2.66
CA GLN A 171 -8.01 -18.51 -1.69
C GLN A 171 -9.33 -17.94 -2.20
N LEU A 172 -10.21 -17.57 -1.27
CA LEU A 172 -11.44 -16.84 -1.59
C LEU A 172 -11.11 -15.40 -2.01
N LYS A 173 -11.97 -14.81 -2.85
CA LYS A 173 -11.86 -13.41 -3.28
C LYS A 173 -12.36 -12.41 -2.23
N GLU A 174 -13.22 -12.87 -1.32
CA GLU A 174 -13.69 -12.07 -0.20
C GLU A 174 -12.57 -11.86 0.81
N VAL A 175 -12.22 -10.61 1.06
CA VAL A 175 -11.19 -10.24 2.02
C VAL A 175 -11.72 -10.46 3.44
N PRO A 176 -11.11 -11.34 4.26
CA PRO A 176 -11.54 -11.53 5.63
C PRO A 176 -11.28 -10.26 6.44
N LEU A 177 -12.01 -10.10 7.55
CA LEU A 177 -11.72 -9.04 8.50
C LEU A 177 -10.31 -9.20 9.05
N GLY A 178 -9.54 -8.11 9.01
CA GLY A 178 -8.20 -7.98 9.55
C GLY A 178 -8.19 -7.89 11.07
N ASP A 179 -7.31 -7.05 11.58
CA ASP A 179 -7.20 -6.82 13.01
C ASP A 179 -8.33 -5.93 13.59
N LYS A 180 -8.28 -5.62 14.90
CA LYS A 180 -9.32 -4.83 15.57
C LYS A 180 -9.51 -3.39 15.03
N GLU A 181 -8.52 -2.87 14.32
CA GLU A 181 -8.54 -1.56 13.67
C GLU A 181 -8.89 -1.67 12.19
N ASP A 182 -9.04 -2.89 11.65
CA ASP A 182 -9.54 -3.07 10.30
C ASP A 182 -11.01 -2.65 10.22
N ALA A 183 -11.28 -1.82 9.23
CA ALA A 183 -12.60 -1.31 8.94
C ALA A 183 -12.89 -1.51 7.46
N PRO A 184 -14.15 -1.72 7.08
CA PRO A 184 -14.52 -1.76 5.68
C PRO A 184 -14.08 -0.47 4.99
N TRP A 185 -13.26 -0.60 3.96
CA TRP A 185 -12.83 0.51 3.12
C TRP A 185 -13.56 0.44 1.79
N THR A 186 -14.05 1.60 1.36
CA THR A 186 -14.66 1.75 0.05
C THR A 186 -13.58 2.12 -0.95
N ASP A 187 -13.35 1.24 -1.91
CA ASP A 187 -12.55 1.60 -3.07
C ASP A 187 -13.36 2.61 -3.89
N SER A 188 -12.92 3.87 -3.87
CA SER A 188 -13.54 4.95 -4.64
C SER A 188 -13.56 4.66 -6.14
N CYS A 189 -12.67 3.79 -6.62
CA CYS A 189 -12.62 3.36 -8.01
C CYS A 189 -13.55 2.18 -8.30
N ALA A 190 -13.58 1.16 -7.45
CA ALA A 190 -14.42 -0.01 -7.68
C ALA A 190 -15.88 0.19 -7.24
N GLY A 191 -16.16 1.20 -6.42
CA GLY A 191 -17.48 1.42 -5.83
C GLY A 191 -17.91 0.29 -4.88
N THR A 192 -16.97 -0.54 -4.46
CA THR A 192 -17.20 -1.68 -3.57
C THR A 192 -16.57 -1.42 -2.21
N THR A 193 -17.30 -1.82 -1.17
CA THR A 193 -16.80 -1.79 0.20
C THR A 193 -16.31 -3.20 0.56
N SER A 194 -15.08 -3.29 1.07
CA SER A 194 -14.50 -4.55 1.54
C SER A 194 -13.60 -4.31 2.75
N ASN A 195 -13.38 -5.34 3.57
CA ASN A 195 -12.36 -5.26 4.62
C ASN A 195 -10.98 -5.06 3.98
N SER A 196 -10.06 -4.37 4.66
CA SER A 196 -8.70 -4.27 4.13
C SER A 196 -7.93 -5.59 4.26
N GLY A 197 -8.30 -6.41 5.25
CA GLY A 197 -7.60 -7.65 5.60
C GLY A 197 -6.21 -7.39 6.19
N VAL A 198 -5.91 -6.16 6.59
CA VAL A 198 -4.62 -5.76 7.16
C VAL A 198 -4.51 -6.23 8.61
N TRP A 199 -3.35 -6.74 8.96
CA TRP A 199 -2.97 -7.11 10.33
C TRP A 199 -1.71 -6.35 10.74
N GLN A 200 -1.88 -5.27 11.49
CA GLN A 200 -0.79 -4.47 12.01
C GLN A 200 0.02 -5.27 13.04
N TRP A 201 1.34 -5.09 13.09
CA TRP A 201 2.20 -5.82 14.02
C TRP A 201 1.77 -5.61 15.48
N LYS A 202 1.44 -4.38 15.87
CA LYS A 202 0.90 -4.04 17.20
C LYS A 202 -0.32 -4.84 17.57
N ASN A 203 -1.15 -5.22 16.60
CA ASN A 203 -2.40 -5.92 16.85
C ASN A 203 -2.26 -7.44 16.74
N LEU A 204 -1.32 -7.95 15.94
CA LEU A 204 -0.88 -9.35 16.03
C LEU A 204 -0.36 -9.66 17.45
N ARG A 205 0.41 -8.74 18.03
CA ARG A 205 0.94 -8.86 19.39
C ARG A 205 -0.12 -8.55 20.45
N GLY A 206 -0.79 -7.39 20.33
CA GLY A 206 -1.71 -6.86 21.33
C GLY A 206 -3.03 -7.62 21.49
N GLN A 207 -3.52 -8.29 20.43
CA GLN A 207 -4.70 -9.16 20.53
C GLN A 207 -4.35 -10.60 20.94
N GLY A 208 -3.08 -10.89 21.20
CA GLY A 208 -2.63 -12.21 21.62
C GLY A 208 -2.62 -13.25 20.50
N VAL A 209 -2.74 -12.87 19.22
CA VAL A 209 -2.50 -13.79 18.09
C VAL A 209 -1.08 -14.34 18.16
N LEU A 210 -0.12 -13.48 18.48
CA LEU A 210 1.27 -13.81 18.77
C LEU A 210 1.59 -13.56 20.25
N THR A 211 1.92 -14.62 21.00
CA THR A 211 2.37 -14.52 22.41
C THR A 211 3.81 -14.02 22.51
N SER A 212 4.64 -14.33 21.52
CA SER A 212 5.97 -13.74 21.30
C SER A 212 6.17 -13.49 19.80
N PRO A 213 7.20 -12.75 19.35
CA PRO A 213 7.42 -12.54 17.91
C PRO A 213 7.53 -13.83 17.09
N LYS A 214 7.88 -14.95 17.74
CA LYS A 214 8.03 -16.26 17.08
C LYS A 214 6.98 -17.31 17.48
N ASN A 215 6.07 -16.99 18.40
CA ASN A 215 5.11 -17.96 18.93
C ASN A 215 3.68 -17.44 18.80
N ALA A 216 2.79 -18.26 18.24
CA ALA A 216 1.36 -17.97 18.13
C ALA A 216 0.56 -18.59 19.28
N ALA A 217 -0.54 -17.95 19.65
CA ALA A 217 -1.54 -18.55 20.53
C ALA A 217 -2.47 -19.46 19.74
N LYS A 218 -2.96 -20.54 20.37
CA LYS A 218 -4.02 -21.36 19.78
C LYS A 218 -5.28 -20.49 19.53
N PRO A 219 -6.03 -20.72 18.44
CA PRO A 219 -5.87 -21.81 17.47
C PRO A 219 -4.89 -21.51 16.32
N TRP A 220 -4.21 -20.37 16.33
CA TRP A 220 -3.30 -19.99 15.26
C TRP A 220 -2.07 -20.90 15.20
N VAL A 221 -1.74 -21.35 13.99
CA VAL A 221 -0.53 -22.10 13.68
C VAL A 221 0.41 -21.16 12.95
N ARG A 222 1.59 -20.91 13.54
CA ARG A 222 2.66 -20.13 12.90
C ARG A 222 3.61 -21.04 12.17
N GLN A 223 4.02 -20.64 10.98
CA GLN A 223 5.08 -21.27 10.21
C GLN A 223 6.07 -20.22 9.72
N TRP A 224 7.27 -20.68 9.37
CA TRP A 224 8.31 -19.88 8.74
C TRP A 224 8.60 -20.49 7.38
N ASP A 225 8.59 -19.67 6.34
CA ASP A 225 9.00 -20.11 5.01
C ASP A 225 10.44 -19.69 4.71
N ASP A 226 11.23 -20.66 4.24
CA ASP A 226 12.67 -20.48 4.06
C ASP A 226 13.07 -19.81 2.74
N VAL A 227 12.19 -19.78 1.74
CA VAL A 227 12.48 -19.09 0.46
C VAL A 227 12.18 -17.61 0.61
N SER A 228 10.97 -17.29 1.04
CA SER A 228 10.50 -15.93 1.28
C SER A 228 11.08 -15.31 2.55
N LYS A 229 11.65 -16.11 3.46
CA LYS A 229 12.13 -15.63 4.77
C LYS A 229 11.08 -14.78 5.48
N THR A 230 9.81 -15.20 5.38
CA THR A 230 8.68 -14.56 6.04
C THR A 230 7.93 -15.57 6.90
N PRO A 231 7.39 -15.15 8.05
CA PRO A 231 6.42 -15.94 8.77
C PRO A 231 5.04 -15.85 8.13
N TRP A 232 4.23 -16.88 8.40
CA TRP A 232 2.80 -16.84 8.18
C TRP A 232 2.04 -17.52 9.31
N LEU A 233 0.77 -17.17 9.45
CA LEU A 233 -0.17 -17.71 10.42
C LEU A 233 -1.36 -18.31 9.69
N PHE A 234 -1.90 -19.40 10.23
CA PHE A 234 -3.13 -19.99 9.76
C PHE A 234 -4.03 -20.37 10.93
N ASN A 235 -5.31 -19.99 10.84
CA ASN A 235 -6.33 -20.40 11.79
C ASN A 235 -7.16 -21.54 11.17
N PRO A 236 -7.08 -22.78 11.68
CA PRO A 236 -7.78 -23.92 11.08
C PRO A 236 -9.30 -23.84 11.20
N THR A 237 -9.82 -23.03 12.13
CA THR A 237 -11.25 -22.82 12.34
C THR A 237 -11.82 -21.82 11.35
N THR A 238 -11.20 -20.65 11.19
CA THR A 238 -11.68 -19.60 10.28
C THR A 238 -11.13 -19.72 8.87
N LYS A 239 -10.12 -20.57 8.67
CA LYS A 239 -9.31 -20.68 7.43
C LYS A 239 -8.58 -19.40 7.05
N GLN A 240 -8.46 -18.44 7.97
CA GLN A 240 -7.72 -17.22 7.73
C GLN A 240 -6.21 -17.52 7.70
N PHE A 241 -5.58 -17.08 6.62
CA PHE A 241 -4.14 -17.03 6.42
C PHE A 241 -3.66 -15.59 6.62
N ILE A 242 -2.51 -15.39 7.28
CA ILE A 242 -1.88 -14.07 7.44
C ILE A 242 -0.40 -14.20 7.13
N SER A 243 0.13 -13.44 6.17
CA SER A 243 1.59 -13.26 6.01
C SER A 243 1.99 -11.86 6.43
N TYR A 244 3.08 -11.74 7.18
CA TYR A 244 3.56 -10.51 7.82
C TYR A 244 5.09 -10.52 7.93
N ASP A 245 5.67 -9.38 8.29
CA ASP A 245 7.06 -9.28 8.73
C ASP A 245 7.18 -9.31 10.26
N ASP A 246 8.22 -9.96 10.76
CA ASP A 246 8.58 -9.99 12.18
C ASP A 246 10.05 -9.51 12.37
N PRO A 247 10.56 -9.44 13.61
CA PRO A 247 11.94 -9.04 13.85
C PRO A 247 12.99 -9.88 13.09
N GLN A 248 12.73 -11.17 12.84
CA GLN A 248 13.64 -12.06 12.14
C GLN A 248 13.64 -11.78 10.64
N SER A 249 12.48 -11.67 9.99
CA SER A 249 12.39 -11.39 8.56
C SER A 249 12.91 -10.00 8.20
N ILE A 250 12.59 -8.99 9.03
CA ILE A 250 13.12 -7.63 8.87
C ILE A 250 14.65 -7.65 8.98
N LYS A 251 15.22 -8.38 9.96
CA LYS A 251 16.68 -8.47 10.09
C LYS A 251 17.33 -9.02 8.81
N VAL A 252 16.77 -10.09 8.23
CA VAL A 252 17.28 -10.68 6.98
C VAL A 252 17.28 -9.66 5.83
N LYS A 253 16.17 -8.94 5.67
CA LYS A 253 16.01 -7.90 4.63
C LYS A 253 16.98 -6.74 4.84
N MET A 254 17.12 -6.28 6.08
CA MET A 254 17.99 -5.18 6.45
C MET A 254 19.48 -5.54 6.27
N ASP A 255 19.90 -6.71 6.71
CA ASP A 255 21.28 -7.18 6.46
C ASP A 255 21.58 -7.25 4.95
N TYR A 256 20.64 -7.74 4.15
CA TYR A 256 20.79 -7.84 2.70
C TYR A 256 20.89 -6.46 2.03
N ALA A 257 19.96 -5.55 2.35
CA ALA A 257 19.97 -4.21 1.79
C ALA A 257 21.26 -3.44 2.18
N ALA A 258 21.81 -3.66 3.38
CA ALA A 258 23.10 -3.11 3.78
C ALA A 258 24.26 -3.69 2.97
N SER A 259 24.23 -5.00 2.69
CA SER A 259 25.20 -5.67 1.83
C SER A 259 25.19 -5.17 0.37
N LYS A 260 24.03 -4.68 -0.09
CA LYS A 260 23.84 -4.07 -1.41
C LYS A 260 24.14 -2.57 -1.45
N GLY A 261 24.47 -1.97 -0.31
CA GLY A 261 24.82 -0.55 -0.22
C GLY A 261 23.64 0.39 -0.41
N LEU A 262 22.43 -0.03 0.00
CA LEU A 262 21.25 0.84 0.04
C LEU A 262 21.46 2.00 1.02
N ALA A 263 20.75 3.11 0.78
CA ALA A 263 20.86 4.34 1.58
C ALA A 263 20.28 4.20 2.99
N GLY A 264 19.39 3.23 3.22
CA GLY A 264 18.69 3.01 4.47
C GLY A 264 17.38 2.27 4.25
N ALA A 265 16.37 2.56 5.07
CA ALA A 265 15.04 1.99 4.96
C ALA A 265 13.93 3.03 5.16
N MET A 266 12.78 2.74 4.56
CA MET A 266 11.49 3.38 4.79
C MET A 266 10.56 2.36 5.47
N VAL A 267 9.71 2.84 6.37
CA VAL A 267 8.75 2.01 7.11
C VAL A 267 7.35 2.47 6.79
N TRP A 268 6.47 1.51 6.47
CA TRP A 268 5.02 1.71 6.35
C TRP A 268 4.27 0.80 7.33
N SER A 269 3.53 1.32 8.31
CA SER A 269 3.65 2.65 8.87
C SER A 269 4.00 2.56 10.35
N ILE A 270 4.59 3.64 10.87
CA ILE A 270 5.35 3.62 12.12
C ILE A 270 4.49 3.31 13.35
N GLU A 271 3.22 3.71 13.34
CA GLU A 271 2.23 3.49 14.38
C GLU A 271 1.76 2.04 14.48
N MET A 272 2.07 1.21 13.47
CA MET A 272 1.73 -0.20 13.45
C MET A 272 2.70 -1.05 14.27
N ASP A 273 3.77 -0.47 14.82
CA ASP A 273 4.77 -1.20 15.61
C ASP A 273 4.30 -1.48 17.04
N TYR A 274 4.69 -2.63 17.59
CA TYR A 274 4.41 -3.02 18.96
C TYR A 274 5.59 -2.64 19.84
N ASN A 275 5.47 -1.58 20.64
CA ASN A 275 6.52 -1.15 21.58
C ASN A 275 7.91 -0.94 20.92
N GLY A 276 7.95 -0.58 19.63
CA GLY A 276 9.19 -0.38 18.89
C GLY A 276 9.94 -1.67 18.52
N GLU A 277 9.32 -2.86 18.64
CA GLU A 277 9.95 -4.16 18.38
C GLU A 277 10.55 -4.22 16.96
N LEU A 278 9.81 -3.81 15.93
CA LEU A 278 10.27 -3.86 14.55
C LEU A 278 11.22 -2.70 14.23
N LEU A 279 10.90 -1.49 14.69
CA LEU A 279 11.73 -0.30 14.49
C LEU A 279 13.13 -0.46 15.09
N LYS A 280 13.25 -1.15 16.23
CA LYS A 280 14.56 -1.46 16.82
C LYS A 280 15.44 -2.28 15.89
N VAL A 281 14.86 -3.22 15.14
CA VAL A 281 15.61 -4.01 14.14
C VAL A 281 16.05 -3.13 12.98
N VAL A 282 15.15 -2.30 12.45
CA VAL A 282 15.45 -1.34 11.38
C VAL A 282 16.56 -0.38 11.80
N LYS A 283 16.52 0.15 13.03
CA LYS A 283 17.53 1.08 13.58
C LYS A 283 18.91 0.46 13.79
N ASN A 284 18.97 -0.85 14.05
CA ASN A 284 20.23 -1.59 14.21
C ASN A 284 20.92 -1.88 12.87
N TRP A 285 20.43 -1.32 11.77
CA TRP A 285 21.11 -1.29 10.49
C TRP A 285 22.56 -0.81 10.63
N LYS A 286 23.48 -1.69 10.24
CA LYS A 286 24.90 -1.34 10.08
C LYS A 286 25.14 -1.12 8.60
N SER A 287 25.29 0.13 8.18
CA SER A 287 25.78 0.38 6.82
C SER A 287 27.14 -0.29 6.68
N SER A 288 27.43 -0.88 5.53
CA SER A 288 28.67 -1.61 5.22
C SER A 288 29.95 -0.76 5.30
N ASN A 289 29.85 0.51 5.72
CA ASN A 289 30.96 1.39 6.09
C ASN A 289 31.20 1.53 7.61
N SER A 290 30.43 0.83 8.45
CA SER A 290 30.68 0.74 9.89
C SER A 290 31.21 -0.65 10.24
N SER A 291 32.54 -0.77 10.25
CA SER A 291 33.32 -1.88 10.82
C SER A 291 32.86 -3.30 10.43
N LEU A 292 33.39 -3.84 9.33
CA LEU A 292 33.67 -5.27 9.25
C LEU A 292 34.81 -5.57 10.23
N SER A 293 34.46 -5.83 11.49
CA SER A 293 35.30 -6.66 12.34
C SER A 293 35.28 -8.07 11.77
N ASN A 294 36.48 -8.59 11.48
CA ASN A 294 36.71 -9.98 11.12
C ASN A 294 36.13 -10.88 12.21
N ASP A 295 34.98 -11.49 11.95
CA ASP A 295 34.60 -12.77 12.53
C ASP A 295 34.08 -13.63 11.38
N GLY A 296 34.98 -14.47 10.86
CA GLY A 296 34.67 -15.39 9.80
C GLY A 296 33.83 -16.54 10.33
N ASN A 297 32.60 -16.69 9.82
CA ASN A 297 32.10 -18.01 9.46
C ASN A 297 30.92 -17.94 8.47
N GLY A 298 31.14 -18.55 7.30
CA GLY A 298 30.15 -19.34 6.57
C GLY A 298 28.87 -18.68 6.01
N LEU A 299 28.98 -17.99 4.86
CA LEU A 299 27.90 -18.01 3.86
C LEU A 299 28.51 -18.37 2.49
N ASN A 300 28.19 -19.59 2.03
CA ASN A 300 28.57 -20.11 0.73
C ASN A 300 27.99 -19.23 -0.39
N LYS A 301 28.87 -18.68 -1.22
CA LYS A 301 28.52 -18.00 -2.47
C LYS A 301 28.09 -19.04 -3.49
N GLY A 302 26.79 -19.13 -3.77
CA GLY A 302 26.29 -19.79 -4.98
C GLY A 302 26.42 -18.84 -6.16
N GLU A 303 27.35 -19.13 -7.08
CA GLU A 303 27.40 -18.49 -8.40
C GLU A 303 26.35 -19.12 -9.33
N PRO A 304 25.57 -18.34 -10.10
CA PRO A 304 24.74 -18.88 -11.16
C PRO A 304 25.57 -19.15 -12.43
N GLY A 305 25.79 -20.43 -12.72
CA GLY A 305 26.48 -20.89 -13.92
C GLY A 305 25.64 -20.70 -15.19
N ASN A 306 26.14 -19.87 -16.11
CA ASN A 306 25.59 -19.65 -17.43
C ASN A 306 26.28 -20.58 -18.46
N LYS A 307 25.61 -21.62 -18.96
CA LYS A 307 26.04 -22.35 -20.17
C LYS A 307 24.88 -22.81 -21.04
N LYS A 308 24.88 -22.35 -22.29
CA LYS A 308 24.06 -22.82 -23.42
C LYS A 308 24.40 -24.27 -23.83
N PRO A 309 23.45 -25.03 -24.42
CA PRO A 309 23.64 -26.44 -24.76
C PRO A 309 24.30 -26.65 -26.13
N GLY A 310 25.18 -27.64 -26.20
CA GLY A 310 25.75 -28.18 -27.44
C GLY A 310 25.67 -29.71 -27.43
N ASN A 311 25.03 -30.27 -28.46
CA ASN A 311 24.79 -31.69 -28.72
C ASN A 311 26.08 -32.54 -28.82
N LYS A 312 26.07 -33.74 -28.20
CA LYS A 312 26.43 -35.04 -28.81
C LYS A 312 26.16 -36.21 -27.84
N LYS A 313 25.63 -37.31 -28.37
CA LYS A 313 25.25 -38.60 -27.73
C LYS A 313 26.12 -39.73 -28.36
N PRO A 314 26.04 -41.02 -27.96
CA PRO A 314 26.55 -41.71 -26.75
C PRO A 314 27.51 -42.90 -27.06
N THR A 315 28.08 -43.50 -26.00
CA THR A 315 28.44 -44.95 -25.86
C THR A 315 28.45 -45.25 -24.35
N GLU A 316 27.56 -46.08 -23.75
CA GLU A 316 27.67 -47.54 -23.49
C GLU A 316 29.04 -47.93 -22.86
N GLU A 317 29.20 -48.58 -21.70
CA GLU A 317 28.46 -49.63 -20.96
C GLU A 317 28.71 -49.57 -19.42
N ASN A 318 27.83 -50.20 -18.63
CA ASN A 318 27.96 -50.67 -17.22
C ASN A 318 28.08 -52.24 -17.28
N PRO A 319 28.30 -53.08 -16.22
CA PRO A 319 28.13 -52.86 -14.77
C PRO A 319 29.12 -53.61 -13.83
N ASP A 320 28.97 -53.39 -12.52
CA ASP A 320 28.89 -54.40 -11.42
C ASP A 320 29.18 -53.69 -10.07
N ASN A 321 28.23 -53.41 -9.18
CA ASN A 321 27.41 -54.23 -8.26
C ASN A 321 28.07 -54.50 -6.89
N GLU A 322 27.20 -54.57 -5.87
CA GLU A 322 27.41 -54.90 -4.44
C GLU A 322 27.86 -53.73 -3.55
N GLU A 323 27.36 -53.49 -2.34
CA GLU A 323 26.20 -53.91 -1.52
C GLU A 323 26.31 -52.99 -0.27
N ASN A 324 25.23 -52.45 0.29
CA ASN A 324 25.26 -51.65 1.52
C ASN A 324 24.18 -52.17 2.48
N PRO A 325 24.50 -52.49 3.75
CA PRO A 325 23.48 -52.68 4.77
C PRO A 325 23.36 -51.48 5.73
N ASP A 326 22.18 -51.42 6.33
CA ASP A 326 21.54 -50.34 7.07
C ASP A 326 22.14 -49.94 8.44
N SER A 327 21.71 -48.72 8.83
CA SER A 327 21.17 -48.28 10.15
C SER A 327 22.05 -48.18 11.40
N GLU A 328 21.98 -46.96 11.95
CA GLU A 328 21.79 -46.54 13.35
C GLU A 328 22.81 -46.93 14.43
N GLU A 329 23.43 -45.92 15.06
CA GLU A 329 23.17 -45.57 16.46
C GLU A 329 23.78 -44.19 16.82
N ASN A 330 23.05 -43.43 17.62
CA ASN A 330 23.38 -42.13 18.21
C ASN A 330 23.97 -42.38 19.61
N PRO A 331 24.93 -41.57 20.12
CA PRO A 331 25.12 -41.47 21.55
C PRO A 331 24.74 -40.07 22.06
N ASP A 332 23.83 -40.07 23.04
CA ASP A 332 23.51 -38.96 23.93
C ASP A 332 24.61 -38.73 24.98
N ASP A 333 24.53 -37.52 25.57
CA ASP A 333 24.98 -37.09 26.91
C ASP A 333 26.48 -36.88 27.20
N GLU A 334 26.87 -35.60 27.33
CA GLU A 334 27.81 -35.16 28.38
C GLU A 334 27.25 -33.96 29.14
N GLU A 335 26.96 -34.18 30.43
CA GLU A 335 26.77 -33.18 31.47
C GLU A 335 28.12 -32.58 31.93
N ASN A 336 28.14 -31.31 32.36
CA ASN A 336 28.96 -30.84 33.49
C ASN A 336 28.63 -29.36 33.91
N PRO A 337 29.06 -28.85 35.09
CA PRO A 337 28.30 -28.84 36.34
C PRO A 337 28.14 -27.43 36.98
N ASP A 338 27.43 -27.38 38.12
CA ASP A 338 27.12 -26.20 38.96
C ASP A 338 28.29 -25.67 39.84
N ASP A 339 28.15 -24.37 40.17
CA ASP A 339 28.58 -23.58 41.34
C ASP A 339 30.07 -23.36 41.72
N GLU A 340 30.47 -22.08 41.77
CA GLU A 340 31.27 -21.50 42.87
C GLU A 340 30.94 -20.00 43.13
N GLU A 341 31.05 -19.61 44.39
CA GLU A 341 30.50 -18.43 45.08
C GLU A 341 31.21 -17.07 44.86
N THR A 342 30.55 -16.01 45.35
CA THR A 342 30.95 -14.59 45.44
C THR A 342 32.06 -14.32 46.49
N PRO A 343 32.64 -13.08 46.51
CA PRO A 343 32.36 -12.22 47.67
C PRO A 343 32.18 -10.71 47.39
N ASP A 344 31.65 -10.05 48.42
CA ASP A 344 31.02 -8.73 48.56
C ASP A 344 31.88 -7.44 48.49
N ASN A 345 31.13 -6.33 48.35
CA ASN A 345 31.25 -4.98 48.94
C ASN A 345 32.28 -3.97 48.42
N GLU A 346 31.79 -2.85 47.88
CA GLU A 346 32.12 -1.50 48.36
C GLU A 346 30.89 -0.56 48.29
N GLU A 347 30.86 0.38 49.23
CA GLU A 347 29.72 1.13 49.77
C GLU A 347 29.24 2.34 48.94
N ASN A 348 28.02 2.78 49.27
CA ASN A 348 27.30 3.97 48.82
C ASN A 348 27.96 5.29 49.33
N PRO A 349 27.61 6.47 48.77
CA PRO A 349 26.76 7.36 49.58
C PRO A 349 25.67 8.14 48.82
N ASP A 350 24.49 8.20 49.47
CA ASP A 350 23.57 9.33 49.70
C ASP A 350 23.22 10.29 48.54
N SER A 351 22.00 10.22 48.01
CA SER A 351 20.75 10.89 48.46
C SER A 351 20.66 12.37 48.04
N GLU A 352 19.83 12.65 47.04
CA GLU A 352 19.12 13.92 46.95
C GLU A 352 17.61 13.66 46.79
N GLU A 353 16.87 14.53 47.47
CA GLU A 353 15.50 14.40 47.94
C GLU A 353 14.45 14.50 46.83
N ASN A 354 13.38 13.74 46.98
CA ASN A 354 12.14 13.90 46.21
C ASN A 354 11.14 14.63 47.12
N PRO A 355 10.61 15.81 46.76
CA PRO A 355 9.56 16.44 47.53
C PRO A 355 8.18 15.85 47.21
N ASP A 356 7.36 15.94 48.24
CA ASP A 356 6.15 15.18 48.55
C ASP A 356 4.92 15.41 47.66
N ASP A 357 4.00 14.46 47.84
CA ASP A 357 2.56 14.45 47.59
C ASP A 357 1.85 15.81 47.70
N GLU A 358 1.01 16.13 46.72
CA GLU A 358 -0.17 16.98 46.94
C GLU A 358 -1.45 16.23 46.56
N GLU A 359 -2.44 16.40 47.43
CA GLU A 359 -3.70 15.67 47.53
C GLU A 359 -4.71 15.99 46.42
N ASN A 360 -5.60 15.01 46.22
CA ASN A 360 -6.81 15.02 45.42
C ASN A 360 -7.85 16.03 45.98
N PRO A 361 -8.72 16.61 45.12
CA PRO A 361 -10.08 16.87 45.52
C PRO A 361 -11.09 16.18 44.60
N ASP A 362 -11.94 15.34 45.19
CA ASP A 362 -13.16 14.79 44.61
C ASP A 362 -14.32 15.82 44.65
N ASP A 363 -15.29 15.55 43.76
CA ASP A 363 -16.70 15.97 43.76
C ASP A 363 -17.06 17.42 43.40
N GLU A 364 -17.48 17.66 42.14
CA GLU A 364 -18.72 18.40 41.86
C GLU A 364 -19.43 17.84 40.61
N GLU A 365 -20.75 17.92 40.65
CA GLU A 365 -21.76 17.09 40.00
C GLU A 365 -22.03 17.38 38.51
N ASN A 366 -22.56 16.35 37.84
CA ASN A 366 -23.15 16.36 36.50
C ASN A 366 -24.52 17.08 36.50
N PRO A 367 -24.87 17.85 35.45
CA PRO A 367 -26.27 17.98 35.06
C PRO A 367 -26.51 17.50 33.62
N ASP A 368 -27.38 16.50 33.50
CA ASP A 368 -28.07 16.12 32.27
C ASP A 368 -29.22 17.09 31.94
N ASP A 369 -29.58 17.10 30.66
CA ASP A 369 -30.83 17.58 30.03
C ASP A 369 -31.15 19.09 30.08
N GLU A 370 -31.01 19.79 28.94
CA GLU A 370 -32.06 20.72 28.46
C GLU A 370 -32.06 20.84 26.92
N GLU A 371 -33.27 21.05 26.41
CA GLU A 371 -33.79 20.76 25.08
C GLU A 371 -33.44 21.77 23.98
N ASN A 372 -33.58 21.30 22.74
CA ASN A 372 -33.54 22.04 21.48
C ASN A 372 -34.80 22.93 21.34
N PRO A 373 -34.68 24.24 21.02
CA PRO A 373 -35.85 25.02 20.59
C PRO A 373 -35.90 25.12 19.06
N ASP A 374 -36.98 24.59 18.48
CA ASP A 374 -37.46 24.91 17.14
C ASP A 374 -38.18 26.27 17.11
N ASP A 375 -38.16 26.88 15.92
CA ASP A 375 -39.08 27.86 15.32
C ASP A 375 -39.39 29.18 16.04
N GLU A 376 -39.05 30.32 15.41
CA GLU A 376 -40.02 31.40 15.11
C GLU A 376 -39.60 32.25 13.89
N GLU A 377 -40.41 32.11 12.84
CA GLU A 377 -41.08 33.12 12.01
C GLU A 377 -40.29 34.28 11.33
N ASN A 378 -40.48 34.36 10.00
CA ASN A 378 -40.31 35.56 9.20
C ASN A 378 -41.64 35.83 8.45
N PRO A 379 -42.23 37.03 8.52
CA PRO A 379 -43.60 37.29 8.05
C PRO A 379 -43.71 37.56 6.53
N ASP A 380 -44.82 37.07 5.94
CA ASP A 380 -45.84 37.77 5.14
C ASP A 380 -45.39 38.96 4.24
N ASP A 381 -45.83 39.19 3.00
CA ASP A 381 -46.82 38.57 2.12
C ASP A 381 -46.79 39.35 0.77
N GLU A 382 -47.52 38.84 -0.22
CA GLU A 382 -48.16 39.57 -1.35
C GLU A 382 -47.48 39.82 -2.73
N GLU A 383 -48.02 39.06 -3.70
CA GLU A 383 -48.62 39.43 -5.01
C GLU A 383 -47.77 39.77 -6.28
N ASN A 384 -47.75 38.78 -7.21
CA ASN A 384 -48.15 38.73 -8.65
C ASN A 384 -48.44 40.04 -9.46
N PRO A 385 -48.52 40.09 -10.83
CA PRO A 385 -48.46 39.03 -11.86
C PRO A 385 -47.75 39.39 -13.21
N ASP A 386 -47.91 38.49 -14.18
CA ASP A 386 -47.44 38.35 -15.57
C ASP A 386 -47.53 39.52 -16.59
N ASN A 387 -46.75 39.30 -17.67
CA ASN A 387 -46.91 39.66 -19.10
C ASN A 387 -46.62 41.08 -19.59
N GLU A 388 -45.78 41.19 -20.65
CA GLU A 388 -46.17 41.73 -21.96
C GLU A 388 -45.09 41.53 -23.05
N GLU A 389 -45.54 41.44 -24.31
CA GLU A 389 -44.85 41.00 -25.53
C GLU A 389 -44.12 42.10 -26.34
N ASN A 390 -43.12 41.67 -27.14
CA ASN A 390 -42.72 42.11 -28.52
C ASN A 390 -42.15 43.54 -28.78
N PRO A 391 -41.54 43.86 -29.96
CA PRO A 391 -41.04 43.03 -31.10
C PRO A 391 -39.64 43.44 -31.70
N ASP A 392 -39.15 42.61 -32.64
CA ASP A 392 -38.29 42.83 -33.85
C ASP A 392 -37.25 43.97 -33.95
N ASP A 393 -35.99 43.64 -34.31
CA ASP A 393 -35.31 44.18 -35.52
C ASP A 393 -34.01 43.44 -35.90
N GLU A 394 -33.73 43.47 -37.21
CA GLU A 394 -32.74 42.70 -37.97
C GLU A 394 -31.27 43.18 -37.88
N ASP A 395 -30.37 42.27 -38.31
CA ASP A 395 -29.01 42.43 -38.85
C ASP A 395 -27.85 42.91 -37.95
N LEU A 396 -26.84 42.02 -37.79
CA LEU A 396 -25.41 42.20 -38.14
C LEU A 396 -24.54 41.09 -37.52
N GLU A 397 -23.87 40.27 -38.34
CA GLU A 397 -22.69 39.46 -37.96
C GLU A 397 -21.39 40.31 -38.08
N PRO A 398 -20.20 39.89 -37.59
CA PRO A 398 -19.83 38.81 -36.65
C PRO A 398 -18.86 39.29 -35.53
N GLU A 399 -18.63 38.47 -34.50
CA GLU A 399 -17.29 38.06 -33.98
C GLU A 399 -17.39 37.41 -32.58
N ASN A 400 -16.45 36.49 -32.33
CA ASN A 400 -16.42 35.54 -31.22
C ASN A 400 -16.31 36.19 -29.83
N GLU A 401 -17.26 35.88 -28.95
CA GLU A 401 -17.10 35.91 -27.49
C GLU A 401 -17.26 34.50 -26.89
N PRO A 402 -16.56 34.18 -25.78
CA PRO A 402 -16.47 32.82 -25.22
C PRO A 402 -17.82 32.36 -24.62
N PRO A 403 -18.16 31.06 -24.67
CA PRO A 403 -19.43 30.60 -24.13
C PRO A 403 -19.47 30.71 -22.60
N ASN A 404 -20.54 31.37 -22.17
CA ASN A 404 -20.99 31.63 -20.82
C ASN A 404 -21.09 30.39 -19.92
N ASN A 405 -20.88 30.69 -18.63
CA ASN A 405 -21.64 30.23 -17.46
C ASN A 405 -22.85 29.31 -17.77
N PRO A 406 -22.90 28.06 -17.26
CA PRO A 406 -24.04 27.19 -17.53
C PRO A 406 -25.30 27.71 -16.82
N GLU A 407 -26.28 28.10 -17.64
CA GLU A 407 -27.65 28.36 -17.22
C GLU A 407 -28.31 27.13 -16.60
N PHE A 408 -29.24 27.41 -15.68
CA PHE A 408 -30.12 26.47 -15.00
C PHE A 408 -30.95 25.64 -16.00
N VAL A 409 -30.79 24.31 -15.98
CA VAL A 409 -31.71 23.37 -16.65
C VAL A 409 -32.69 22.81 -15.61
N LYS A 410 -34.00 23.05 -15.79
CA LYS A 410 -35.12 22.40 -15.07
C LYS A 410 -35.88 21.45 -16.03
N PRO A 411 -36.64 20.45 -15.55
CA PRO A 411 -36.21 19.33 -14.72
C PRO A 411 -36.63 17.98 -15.33
N VAL A 412 -36.00 16.90 -14.85
CA VAL A 412 -36.57 15.54 -14.90
C VAL A 412 -38.01 15.61 -14.38
N ALA A 413 -38.99 15.33 -15.24
CA ALA A 413 -40.42 15.44 -14.99
C ALA A 413 -40.82 15.31 -13.50
N ASN A 414 -40.97 16.45 -12.81
CA ASN A 414 -41.47 16.60 -11.44
C ASN A 414 -40.88 15.65 -10.38
N LYS A 415 -39.63 15.21 -10.52
CA LYS A 415 -38.98 14.38 -9.50
C LYS A 415 -38.14 15.20 -8.53
N ALA A 416 -38.44 15.07 -7.25
CA ALA A 416 -37.63 15.63 -6.18
C ALA A 416 -36.23 14.98 -6.16
N CYS A 417 -35.22 15.83 -5.98
CA CYS A 417 -33.87 15.44 -5.60
C CYS A 417 -33.84 15.43 -4.08
N ASP A 418 -34.23 14.30 -3.49
CA ASP A 418 -34.47 14.09 -2.06
C ASP A 418 -33.50 13.06 -1.46
N THR A 419 -32.60 12.50 -2.26
CA THR A 419 -31.64 11.48 -1.84
C THR A 419 -30.36 11.65 -2.65
N ASN A 420 -29.26 12.00 -1.99
CA ASN A 420 -27.96 12.12 -2.64
C ASN A 420 -27.58 10.83 -3.36
N GLY A 421 -27.15 10.95 -4.62
CA GLY A 421 -26.82 9.83 -5.49
C GLY A 421 -28.02 9.22 -6.24
N LYS A 422 -29.25 9.70 -6.03
CA LYS A 422 -30.40 9.33 -6.86
C LYS A 422 -30.13 9.70 -8.31
N LEU A 423 -30.37 8.77 -9.23
CA LEU A 423 -30.16 8.96 -10.66
C LEU A 423 -31.48 9.03 -11.41
N GLU A 424 -31.54 9.90 -12.41
CA GLU A 424 -32.68 10.03 -13.31
C GLU A 424 -32.22 10.37 -14.73
N CYS A 425 -32.91 9.90 -15.77
CA CYS A 425 -32.60 10.38 -17.12
C CYS A 425 -33.00 11.85 -17.27
N ALA A 426 -32.18 12.63 -17.98
CA ALA A 426 -32.41 14.06 -18.21
C ALA A 426 -33.73 14.32 -18.96
N ASP A 427 -34.23 13.35 -19.72
CA ASP A 427 -35.58 13.34 -20.30
C ASP A 427 -36.43 12.12 -19.87
N THR A 428 -37.72 12.16 -20.20
CA THR A 428 -38.63 11.02 -20.00
C THR A 428 -38.58 9.99 -21.12
N THR A 429 -37.97 10.31 -22.27
CA THR A 429 -37.97 9.48 -23.47
C THR A 429 -36.83 8.46 -23.51
N GLY A 430 -35.80 8.60 -22.67
CA GLY A 430 -34.63 7.72 -22.62
C GLY A 430 -33.71 7.87 -23.84
N THR A 431 -33.75 9.04 -24.50
CA THR A 431 -33.06 9.28 -25.78
C THR A 431 -31.93 10.30 -25.68
N THR A 432 -31.87 11.05 -24.58
CA THR A 432 -30.77 11.98 -24.32
C THR A 432 -29.52 11.24 -23.89
N ALA A 433 -28.37 11.74 -24.38
CA ALA A 433 -27.04 11.33 -23.94
C ALA A 433 -26.68 11.95 -22.57
N ALA A 434 -27.65 12.08 -21.67
CA ALA A 434 -27.45 12.69 -20.35
C ALA A 434 -28.37 12.07 -19.29
N TYR A 435 -27.85 12.00 -18.06
CA TYR A 435 -28.58 11.64 -16.85
C TYR A 435 -28.30 12.69 -15.76
N MET A 436 -29.20 12.82 -14.82
CA MET A 436 -29.07 13.70 -13.67
C MET A 436 -28.71 12.87 -12.44
N THR A 437 -27.82 13.41 -11.60
CA THR A 437 -27.53 12.89 -10.27
C THR A 437 -27.91 13.92 -9.21
N CYS A 438 -28.49 13.46 -8.11
CA CYS A 438 -28.89 14.32 -7.00
C CYS A 438 -27.68 14.60 -6.09
N VAL A 439 -27.31 15.87 -5.93
CA VAL A 439 -26.20 16.33 -5.09
C VAL A 439 -26.66 17.53 -4.27
N ASN A 440 -26.77 17.36 -2.95
CA ASN A 440 -27.22 18.36 -1.98
C ASN A 440 -28.55 19.00 -2.40
N ASP A 441 -29.55 18.15 -2.63
CA ASP A 441 -30.92 18.52 -3.03
C ASP A 441 -31.02 19.28 -4.37
N LYS A 442 -29.94 19.26 -5.16
CA LYS A 442 -29.88 19.83 -6.51
C LYS A 442 -29.54 18.77 -7.56
N TRP A 443 -30.24 18.82 -8.68
CA TRP A 443 -29.94 17.98 -9.83
C TRP A 443 -28.71 18.50 -10.57
N VAL A 444 -27.73 17.63 -10.79
CA VAL A 444 -26.53 17.89 -11.59
C VAL A 444 -26.56 17.02 -12.85
N GLU A 445 -26.45 17.64 -14.03
CA GLU A 445 -26.43 16.92 -15.30
C GLU A 445 -25.07 16.27 -15.55
N MET A 446 -25.10 15.01 -15.98
CA MET A 446 -23.96 14.19 -16.36
C MET A 446 -24.18 13.67 -17.77
N LYS A 447 -23.16 13.74 -18.63
CA LYS A 447 -23.24 13.20 -19.98
C LYS A 447 -22.96 11.70 -19.97
N CYS A 448 -23.76 10.95 -20.71
CA CYS A 448 -23.43 9.57 -21.08
C CYS A 448 -22.26 9.58 -22.07
N GLY A 449 -21.49 8.48 -22.11
CA GLY A 449 -20.37 8.31 -23.04
C GLY A 449 -20.83 8.39 -24.51
N GLU A 450 -19.92 8.73 -25.41
CA GLU A 450 -20.21 8.90 -26.84
C GLU A 450 -20.93 7.66 -27.42
N GLY A 451 -22.07 7.89 -28.08
CA GLY A 451 -22.92 6.82 -28.64
C GLY A 451 -23.89 6.14 -27.66
N THR A 452 -23.87 6.47 -26.37
CA THR A 452 -24.78 5.91 -25.36
C THR A 452 -25.84 6.91 -24.92
N ALA A 453 -27.01 6.40 -24.51
CA ALA A 453 -28.13 7.17 -24.00
C ALA A 453 -28.51 6.70 -22.59
N CYS A 454 -29.20 7.54 -21.83
CA CYS A 454 -29.73 7.14 -20.53
C CYS A 454 -30.91 6.18 -20.69
N LEU A 455 -30.80 4.97 -20.13
CA LEU A 455 -31.79 3.90 -20.23
C LEU A 455 -32.43 3.61 -18.86
N ARG A 456 -33.76 3.43 -18.87
CA ARG A 456 -34.52 2.93 -17.70
C ARG A 456 -34.73 1.43 -17.85
N THR A 457 -34.04 0.60 -17.06
CA THR A 457 -34.18 -0.87 -17.11
C THR A 457 -34.50 -1.42 -15.73
N GLY A 458 -35.69 -2.01 -15.57
CA GLY A 458 -36.06 -2.72 -14.34
C GLY A 458 -36.01 -1.87 -13.06
N GLY A 459 -36.28 -0.57 -13.15
CA GLY A 459 -36.21 0.36 -12.01
C GLY A 459 -34.82 0.97 -11.75
N SER A 460 -33.81 0.59 -12.52
CA SER A 460 -32.46 1.17 -12.48
C SER A 460 -32.21 2.10 -13.68
N ILE A 461 -31.34 3.10 -13.48
CA ILE A 461 -30.91 4.08 -14.47
C ILE A 461 -29.45 3.81 -14.82
N ALA A 462 -29.13 3.69 -16.11
CA ALA A 462 -27.76 3.49 -16.59
C ALA A 462 -27.56 4.08 -17.99
N CYS A 463 -26.34 4.47 -18.34
CA CYS A 463 -25.98 4.78 -19.73
C CYS A 463 -25.78 3.48 -20.51
N GLY A 464 -26.41 3.35 -21.67
CA GLY A 464 -26.25 2.20 -22.54
C GLY A 464 -26.58 2.50 -24.00
N TRP A 465 -26.26 1.58 -24.89
CA TRP A 465 -26.54 1.73 -26.31
C TRP A 465 -28.06 1.71 -26.57
N PRO A 466 -28.62 2.71 -27.27
CA PRO A 466 -30.01 2.66 -27.69
C PRO A 466 -30.27 1.37 -28.45
N LYS A 467 -31.35 0.65 -28.14
CA LYS A 467 -31.73 -0.50 -28.96
C LYS A 467 -32.10 0.02 -30.35
N ASN A 468 -31.33 -0.37 -31.37
CA ASN A 468 -31.71 -0.17 -32.77
C ASN A 468 -33.08 -0.82 -32.99
N ASN A 469 -34.10 -0.02 -33.34
CA ASN A 469 -35.37 -0.54 -33.88
C ASN A 469 -35.17 -1.03 -35.31
#